data_AF-A0A936D2K4-F1
#
_entry.id   AF-A0A936D2K4-F1
#
_cell.length_a   1.000
_cell.length_b   1.000
_cell.length_c   1.000
_cell.angle_alpha   90.00
_cell.angle_beta   90.00
_cell.angle_gamma   90.00
#
_symmetry.space_group_name_H-M   'P 1'
#
loop_
_entity.id
_entity.type
_entity.pdbx_description
1 polymer ?
#
loop_
_entity_poly.entity_id
_entity_poly.type
_entity_poly.pdbx_seq_one_letter_code
_entity_poly.pdbx_strand_id
1 'polypeptide(L)'
;MKIPPPRLHIIFASNASYAVILRRGPTKHVATFGWDLTNNKIELGQWFYGRIYEHRSSLSHDGKYFLYAAMNCKWDSETGGIWAAVSKTPYIKAIELYSDVPEMGGGGLFVSNNEYYLNEIFFEPTKFLKKSSEFFCLSKPDQHCMYGTKGVYIERLLQRGWKFEKRIEHEKYHTTLVLSKIIFDGMTIYKNIINKYPAKKTEWEEHTLIAGDNTVYFSDHWECADVIGNRIYFTELGLLKCIEVTSDPGNLEEKIIHDFSGYQFEAIEAPY
;
A
#
# COMPACT_ATOMS: atom_id res chain seq x y z
N MET A 1 7.08 -29.71 -5.06
CA MET A 1 5.95 -28.75 -5.06
C MET A 1 6.55 -27.36 -5.19
N LYS A 2 6.23 -26.59 -6.23
CA LYS A 2 6.83 -25.26 -6.46
C LYS A 2 6.21 -24.29 -5.44
N ILE A 3 7.04 -23.70 -4.59
CA ILE A 3 6.60 -22.70 -3.62
C ILE A 3 6.08 -21.48 -4.40
N PRO A 4 4.83 -21.01 -4.16
CA PRO A 4 4.34 -19.84 -4.86
C PRO A 4 5.17 -18.61 -4.47
N PRO A 5 5.44 -17.69 -5.41
CA PRO A 5 6.19 -16.48 -5.10
C PRO A 5 5.47 -15.63 -4.04
N PRO A 6 6.21 -14.85 -3.24
CA PRO A 6 5.60 -13.94 -2.29
C PRO A 6 4.83 -12.85 -3.03
N ARG A 7 3.72 -12.39 -2.43
CA ARG A 7 3.01 -11.21 -2.92
C ARG A 7 3.64 -9.96 -2.37
N LEU A 8 3.84 -8.97 -3.22
CA LEU A 8 4.42 -7.69 -2.82
C LEU A 8 3.41 -6.56 -2.91
N HIS A 9 3.56 -5.57 -2.03
CA HIS A 9 2.85 -4.30 -2.13
C HIS A 9 3.79 -3.16 -1.78
N ILE A 10 3.77 -2.08 -2.57
CA ILE A 10 4.62 -0.90 -2.35
C ILE A 10 3.78 0.21 -1.74
N ILE A 11 4.31 0.86 -0.71
CA ILE A 11 3.72 2.05 -0.09
C ILE A 11 4.78 3.15 -0.15
N PHE A 12 4.59 4.12 -1.04
CA PHE A 12 5.49 5.26 -1.19
C PHE A 12 5.14 6.37 -0.21
N ALA A 13 6.17 7.07 0.27
CA ALA A 13 6.01 8.35 0.95
C ALA A 13 5.55 9.42 -0.06
N SER A 14 4.69 10.36 0.36
CA SER A 14 4.16 11.38 -0.55
C SER A 14 5.17 12.49 -0.87
N ASN A 15 6.11 12.78 0.03
CA ASN A 15 7.08 13.86 -0.11
C ASN A 15 8.52 13.42 0.24
N ALA A 16 8.87 12.17 -0.07
CA ALA A 16 10.22 11.65 0.06
C ALA A 16 10.51 10.59 -1.00
N SER A 17 11.78 10.44 -1.37
CA SER A 17 12.28 9.36 -2.24
C SER A 17 12.41 8.04 -1.46
N TYR A 18 11.34 7.64 -0.77
CA TYR A 18 11.32 6.48 0.09
C TYR A 18 10.02 5.69 -0.02
N ALA A 19 10.11 4.37 0.14
CA ALA A 19 8.96 3.48 0.19
C ALA A 19 9.15 2.38 1.24
N VAL A 20 8.04 1.81 1.68
CA VAL A 20 8.00 0.52 2.37
C VAL A 20 7.39 -0.53 1.45
N ILE A 21 8.07 -1.67 1.34
CA ILE A 21 7.59 -2.83 0.60
C ILE A 21 7.14 -3.89 1.60
N LEU A 22 5.92 -4.38 1.43
CA LEU A 22 5.37 -5.49 2.20
C LEU A 22 5.49 -6.76 1.39
N ARG A 23 6.28 -7.72 1.89
CA ARG A 23 6.43 -9.06 1.31
C ARG A 23 5.59 -10.05 2.11
N ARG A 24 4.51 -10.56 1.53
CA ARG A 24 3.65 -11.59 2.15
C ARG A 24 3.87 -12.96 1.53
N GLY A 25 3.93 -13.98 2.37
CA GLY A 25 3.88 -15.36 1.93
C GLY A 25 5.25 -15.96 1.65
N PRO A 26 5.29 -17.23 1.20
CA PRO A 26 4.15 -18.15 1.02
C PRO A 26 3.52 -18.64 2.33
N THR A 27 4.12 -18.36 3.49
CA THR A 27 3.61 -18.73 4.83
C THR A 27 2.83 -17.58 5.48
N LYS A 28 2.36 -17.74 6.73
CA LYS A 28 1.70 -16.67 7.51
C LYS A 28 2.68 -15.57 7.99
N HIS A 29 3.74 -15.30 7.23
CA HIS A 29 4.72 -14.28 7.53
C HIS A 29 4.62 -13.11 6.55
N VAL A 30 4.81 -11.91 7.09
CA VAL A 30 5.03 -10.69 6.34
C VAL A 30 6.39 -10.13 6.74
N ALA A 31 7.20 -9.75 5.76
CA ALA A 31 8.41 -8.96 5.98
C ALA A 31 8.20 -7.54 5.45
N THR A 32 8.73 -6.56 6.16
CA THR A 32 8.79 -5.17 5.70
C THR A 32 10.19 -4.86 5.19
N PHE A 33 10.27 -4.04 4.15
CA PHE A 33 11.52 -3.55 3.60
C PHE A 33 11.46 -2.05 3.41
N GLY A 34 12.54 -1.36 3.74
CA GLY A 34 12.76 0.03 3.36
C GLY A 34 13.36 0.09 1.97
N TRP A 35 12.90 1.02 1.15
CA TRP A 35 13.46 1.25 -0.17
C TRP A 35 13.75 2.73 -0.35
N ASP A 36 15.04 3.04 -0.42
CA ASP A 36 15.55 4.36 -0.81
C ASP A 36 15.61 4.43 -2.35
N LEU A 37 14.77 5.29 -2.92
CA LEU A 37 14.66 5.44 -4.38
C LEU A 37 15.82 6.25 -4.98
N THR A 38 16.57 7.00 -4.17
CA THR A 38 17.66 7.85 -4.67
C THR A 38 18.86 7.01 -5.09
N ASN A 39 19.14 5.92 -4.38
CA ASN A 39 20.24 5.00 -4.66
C ASN A 39 19.79 3.56 -4.94
N ASN A 40 18.48 3.32 -4.99
CA ASN A 40 17.86 1.99 -5.14
C ASN A 40 18.29 0.98 -4.07
N LYS A 41 18.59 1.43 -2.85
CA LYS A 41 18.94 0.54 -1.74
C LYS A 41 17.69 -0.03 -1.09
N ILE A 42 17.65 -1.35 -0.97
CA ILE A 42 16.59 -2.07 -0.27
C ILE A 42 17.16 -2.66 1.02
N GLU A 43 16.52 -2.35 2.15
CA GLU A 43 16.92 -2.79 3.48
C GLU A 43 15.79 -3.60 4.13
N LEU A 44 16.13 -4.76 4.68
CA LEU A 44 15.18 -5.55 5.45
C LEU A 44 14.86 -4.84 6.77
N GLY A 45 13.57 -4.65 7.04
CA GLY A 45 13.06 -4.13 8.30
C GLY A 45 12.83 -5.25 9.29
N GLN A 46 11.58 -5.74 9.35
CA GLN A 46 11.19 -6.72 10.35
C GLN A 46 10.24 -7.78 9.80
N TRP A 47 10.32 -8.96 10.41
CA TRP A 47 9.41 -10.07 10.15
C TRP A 47 8.27 -10.10 11.16
N PHE A 48 7.08 -10.45 10.68
CA PHE A 48 5.86 -10.56 11.46
C PHE A 48 5.11 -11.83 11.12
N TYR A 49 4.72 -12.59 12.13
CA TYR A 49 3.79 -13.71 11.97
C TYR A 49 2.35 -13.22 12.09
N GLY A 50 1.70 -13.02 10.94
CA GLY A 50 0.35 -12.49 10.83
C GLY A 50 0.10 -11.84 9.47
N ARG A 51 -0.78 -10.84 9.44
CA ARG A 51 -1.14 -10.05 8.27
C ARG A 51 -0.92 -8.58 8.55
N ILE A 52 -0.28 -7.87 7.63
CA ILE A 52 -0.37 -6.40 7.52
C ILE A 52 -1.30 -6.13 6.33
N TYR A 53 -2.25 -5.22 6.49
CA TYR A 53 -3.21 -4.85 5.45
C TYR A 53 -2.70 -3.63 4.67
N GLU A 54 -2.14 -3.90 3.50
CA GLU A 54 -1.51 -2.92 2.61
C GLU A 54 -2.42 -1.73 2.23
N HIS A 55 -3.71 -2.00 1.99
CA HIS A 55 -4.68 -0.98 1.57
C HIS A 55 -5.19 -0.10 2.70
N ARG A 56 -4.89 -0.45 3.96
CA ARG A 56 -5.26 0.30 5.17
C ARG A 56 -4.07 1.02 5.82
N SER A 57 -2.88 0.89 5.24
CA SER A 57 -1.64 1.41 5.82
C SER A 57 -1.16 2.64 5.06
N SER A 58 -0.27 3.47 5.62
CA SER A 58 0.32 4.63 4.95
C SER A 58 1.67 5.01 5.57
N LEU A 59 2.45 5.80 4.85
CA LEU A 59 3.68 6.40 5.36
C LEU A 59 3.46 7.88 5.68
N SER A 60 4.19 8.39 6.68
CA SER A 60 4.34 9.83 6.88
C SER A 60 4.87 10.48 5.60
N HIS A 61 4.60 11.77 5.41
CA HIS A 61 5.00 12.46 4.18
C HIS A 61 6.52 12.38 3.92
N ASP A 62 7.33 12.42 4.98
CA ASP A 62 8.79 12.27 4.94
C ASP A 62 9.28 10.81 4.92
N GLY A 63 8.37 9.83 4.97
CA GLY A 63 8.69 8.40 4.91
C GLY A 63 9.30 7.80 6.17
N LYS A 64 9.44 8.55 7.27
CA LYS A 64 10.07 8.06 8.51
C LYS A 64 9.17 7.18 9.36
N TYR A 65 7.85 7.31 9.21
CA TYR A 65 6.89 6.58 10.03
C TYR A 65 5.93 5.77 9.18
N PHE A 66 5.57 4.60 9.69
CA PHE A 66 4.64 3.67 9.07
C PHE A 66 3.44 3.47 9.98
N LEU A 67 2.26 3.89 9.50
CA LEU A 67 0.96 3.64 10.11
C LEU A 67 0.32 2.45 9.42
N TYR A 68 0.03 1.38 10.16
CA TYR A 68 -0.42 0.13 9.56
C TYR A 68 -1.51 -0.55 10.37
N ALA A 69 -2.33 -1.32 9.67
CA ALA A 69 -3.27 -2.26 10.27
C ALA A 69 -2.63 -3.66 10.25
N ALA A 70 -2.64 -4.35 11.38
CA ALA A 70 -2.12 -5.71 11.47
C ALA A 70 -3.06 -6.64 12.25
N MET A 71 -2.99 -7.93 11.93
CA MET A 71 -3.80 -8.97 12.56
C MET A 71 -3.00 -10.26 12.72
N ASN A 72 -3.13 -10.91 13.87
CA ASN A 72 -2.58 -12.24 14.15
C ASN A 72 -3.64 -13.26 14.63
N CYS A 73 -4.91 -12.84 14.76
CA CYS A 73 -6.04 -13.65 15.24
C CYS A 73 -5.87 -14.22 16.67
N LYS A 74 -4.99 -13.64 17.49
CA LYS A 74 -4.88 -13.95 18.92
C LYS A 74 -5.87 -13.09 19.70
N TRP A 75 -7.13 -13.50 19.68
CA TRP A 75 -8.26 -12.73 20.24
C TRP A 75 -8.18 -12.54 21.77
N ASP A 76 -7.39 -13.38 22.45
CA ASP A 76 -7.10 -13.35 23.88
C ASP A 76 -5.91 -12.44 24.24
N SER A 77 -5.19 -11.90 23.26
CA SER A 77 -4.06 -10.98 23.48
C SER A 77 -4.53 -9.56 23.80
N GLU A 78 -3.63 -8.75 24.38
CA GLU A 78 -3.92 -7.35 24.75
C GLU A 78 -4.39 -6.49 23.57
N THR A 79 -4.00 -6.84 22.34
CA THR A 79 -4.44 -6.10 21.14
C THR A 79 -5.83 -6.50 20.66
N GLY A 80 -6.41 -7.61 21.14
CA GLY A 80 -7.66 -8.15 20.63
C GLY A 80 -7.51 -8.77 19.24
N GLY A 81 -6.31 -9.24 18.87
CA GLY A 81 -6.05 -9.98 17.63
C GLY A 81 -5.89 -9.14 16.35
N ILE A 82 -6.36 -7.89 16.33
CA ILE A 82 -6.21 -6.90 15.26
C ILE A 82 -5.96 -5.51 15.86
N TRP A 83 -5.08 -4.72 15.24
CA TRP A 83 -4.67 -3.41 15.76
C TRP A 83 -4.31 -2.43 14.65
N ALA A 84 -4.27 -1.15 15.02
CA ALA A 84 -3.54 -0.11 14.29
C ALA A 84 -2.28 0.26 15.05
N ALA A 85 -1.19 0.53 14.35
CA ALA A 85 0.05 0.96 14.99
C ALA A 85 0.82 1.95 14.12
N VAL A 86 1.53 2.85 14.78
CA VAL A 86 2.58 3.69 14.18
C VAL A 86 3.93 3.10 14.58
N SER A 87 4.90 3.09 13.66
CA SER A 87 6.26 2.60 13.87
C SER A 87 7.26 3.44 13.07
N LYS A 88 8.57 3.33 13.35
CA LYS A 88 9.61 3.92 12.50
C LYS A 88 9.89 3.01 11.32
N THR A 89 9.98 3.55 10.12
CA THR A 89 10.31 2.77 8.93
C THR A 89 11.75 2.25 8.99
N PRO A 90 12.05 1.09 8.36
CA PRO A 90 11.11 0.11 7.80
C PRO A 90 10.59 -0.91 8.83
N TYR A 91 10.76 -0.66 10.11
CA TYR A 91 10.37 -1.56 11.20
C TYR A 91 8.86 -1.50 11.48
N ILE A 92 8.41 -2.40 12.35
CA ILE A 92 7.00 -2.53 12.77
C ILE A 92 6.90 -2.65 14.30
N LYS A 93 7.96 -2.28 15.03
CA LYS A 93 7.89 -2.12 16.49
C LYS A 93 7.08 -0.87 16.79
N ALA A 94 5.93 -1.06 17.42
CA ALA A 94 4.97 0.02 17.66
C ALA A 94 5.53 1.10 18.60
N ILE A 95 5.44 2.36 18.16
CA ILE A 95 5.59 3.56 19.01
C ILE A 95 4.23 4.09 19.45
N GLU A 96 3.18 3.84 18.65
CA GLU A 96 1.77 3.95 19.06
C GLU A 96 1.04 2.67 18.71
N LEU A 97 0.12 2.24 19.57
CA LEU A 97 -0.59 0.96 19.44
C LEU A 97 -2.03 1.10 19.91
N TYR A 98 -2.95 0.91 18.97
CA TYR A 98 -4.40 0.94 19.16
C TYR A 98 -4.95 -0.49 19.17
N SER A 99 -5.55 -0.92 20.27
CA SER A 99 -6.15 -2.25 20.44
C SER A 99 -7.66 -2.22 20.21
N ASP A 100 -8.32 -3.38 20.26
CA ASP A 100 -9.78 -3.51 20.12
C ASP A 100 -10.33 -2.96 18.80
N VAL A 101 -9.52 -3.05 17.76
CA VAL A 101 -9.90 -2.61 16.42
C VAL A 101 -10.94 -3.59 15.83
N PRO A 102 -12.01 -3.14 15.18
CA PRO A 102 -12.95 -4.04 14.51
C PRO A 102 -12.31 -4.71 13.29
N GLU A 103 -12.80 -5.88 12.88
CA GLU A 103 -12.21 -6.69 11.79
C GLU A 103 -11.97 -5.92 10.47
N MET A 104 -12.87 -4.98 10.15
CA MET A 104 -12.79 -4.14 8.95
C MET A 104 -12.06 -2.80 9.16
N GLY A 105 -11.57 -2.53 10.37
CA GLY A 105 -10.88 -1.30 10.74
C GLY A 105 -9.35 -1.41 10.74
N GLY A 106 -8.72 -0.46 11.44
CA GLY A 106 -7.28 -0.43 11.69
C GLY A 106 -6.48 0.27 10.60
N GLY A 107 -5.27 0.68 10.97
CA GLY A 107 -4.40 1.51 10.14
C GLY A 107 -4.97 2.92 9.96
N GLY A 108 -4.58 3.59 8.88
CA GLY A 108 -4.95 4.97 8.64
C GLY A 108 -4.09 5.66 7.59
N LEU A 109 -4.29 6.96 7.48
CA LEU A 109 -3.69 7.83 6.49
C LEU A 109 -2.94 8.97 7.18
N PHE A 110 -1.62 9.03 7.01
CA PHE A 110 -0.86 10.24 7.29
C PHE A 110 -1.26 11.37 6.34
N VAL A 111 -1.41 12.57 6.90
CA VAL A 111 -1.67 13.81 6.16
C VAL A 111 -0.57 14.86 6.34
N SER A 112 0.39 14.57 7.21
CA SER A 112 1.65 15.30 7.35
C SER A 112 2.75 14.36 7.84
N ASN A 113 3.83 14.90 8.41
CA ASN A 113 4.92 14.10 8.96
C ASN A 113 4.54 13.44 10.30
N ASN A 114 3.56 14.00 11.01
CA ASN A 114 3.18 13.55 12.35
C ASN A 114 1.67 13.60 12.63
N GLU A 115 0.86 14.04 11.68
CA GLU A 115 -0.61 14.01 11.78
C GLU A 115 -1.19 12.92 10.89
N TYR A 116 -2.19 12.21 11.40
CA TYR A 116 -2.88 11.17 10.65
C TYR A 116 -4.36 11.06 11.03
N TYR A 117 -5.12 10.46 10.13
CA TYR A 117 -6.47 9.96 10.38
C TYR A 117 -6.43 8.44 10.51
N LEU A 118 -7.13 7.89 11.51
CA LEU A 118 -7.32 6.45 11.60
C LEU A 118 -8.45 5.98 10.67
N ASN A 119 -8.33 4.76 10.16
CA ASN A 119 -9.31 4.17 9.23
C ASN A 119 -10.54 3.58 9.96
N GLU A 120 -11.34 4.46 10.54
CA GLU A 120 -12.32 4.07 11.57
C GLU A 120 -13.74 4.46 11.17
N ILE A 121 -14.42 3.60 10.44
CA ILE A 121 -15.87 3.76 10.24
C ILE A 121 -16.62 3.31 11.53
N PHE A 122 -15.92 2.61 12.44
CA PHE A 122 -16.52 1.89 13.58
C PHE A 122 -15.63 1.86 14.85
N PHE A 123 -14.61 2.72 14.99
CA PHE A 123 -13.70 2.66 16.13
C PHE A 123 -13.62 4.00 16.86
N GLU A 124 -13.42 3.91 18.17
CA GLU A 124 -13.14 5.04 19.03
C GLU A 124 -11.64 5.07 19.33
N PRO A 125 -10.91 6.16 19.01
CA PRO A 125 -9.46 6.29 19.24
C PRO A 125 -9.05 6.39 20.72
N THR A 126 -9.96 6.02 21.63
CA THR A 126 -9.80 6.08 23.09
C THR A 126 -9.07 4.86 23.64
N LYS A 127 -9.06 3.73 22.91
CA LYS A 127 -8.37 2.50 23.33
C LYS A 127 -6.98 2.39 22.71
N PHE A 128 -5.97 2.66 23.53
CA PHE A 128 -4.56 2.52 23.16
C PHE A 128 -3.79 1.78 24.26
N LEU A 129 -2.89 0.90 23.84
CA LEU A 129 -1.92 0.26 24.73
C LEU A 129 -0.64 1.08 24.84
N LYS A 130 -0.34 1.87 23.80
CA LYS A 130 0.82 2.75 23.76
C LYS A 130 0.48 4.00 22.96
N LYS A 131 0.86 5.16 23.47
CA LYS A 131 0.64 6.46 22.83
C LYS A 131 1.91 7.29 22.92
N SER A 132 2.18 8.05 21.87
CA SER A 132 3.31 8.97 21.82
C SER A 132 2.80 10.40 21.80
N SER A 133 3.59 11.33 22.31
CA SER A 133 3.33 12.76 22.16
C SER A 133 3.86 13.33 20.84
N GLU A 134 4.57 12.52 20.04
CA GLU A 134 5.14 12.94 18.76
C GLU A 134 4.08 13.07 17.66
N PHE A 135 2.93 12.41 17.81
CA PHE A 135 1.90 12.33 16.79
C PHE A 135 0.56 12.90 17.24
N PHE A 136 -0.20 13.32 16.24
CA PHE A 136 -1.53 13.89 16.41
C PHE A 136 -2.53 13.10 15.56
N CYS A 137 -3.30 12.24 16.22
CA CYS A 137 -4.45 11.61 15.60
C CYS A 137 -5.56 12.66 15.47
N LEU A 138 -5.85 13.08 14.24
CA LEU A 138 -6.87 14.08 13.95
C LEU A 138 -8.27 13.45 13.94
N SER A 139 -9.28 14.24 14.32
CA SER A 139 -10.68 13.88 14.10
C SER A 139 -10.99 13.95 12.61
N LYS A 140 -11.69 12.95 12.08
CA LYS A 140 -12.07 12.92 10.67
C LYS A 140 -12.92 14.15 10.30
N PRO A 141 -12.64 14.84 9.18
CA PRO A 141 -13.63 15.74 8.59
C PRO A 141 -14.83 14.93 8.09
N ASP A 142 -16.04 15.46 8.24
CA ASP A 142 -17.32 14.80 7.89
C ASP A 142 -17.46 14.34 6.41
N GLN A 143 -16.50 14.69 5.55
CA GLN A 143 -16.57 14.47 4.11
C GLN A 143 -15.25 13.98 3.52
N HIS A 144 -14.82 12.72 3.75
CA HIS A 144 -13.75 12.11 2.94
C HIS A 144 -14.04 10.64 2.61
N CYS A 145 -13.56 10.19 1.45
CA CYS A 145 -13.75 8.86 0.87
C CYS A 145 -12.96 7.74 1.57
N MET A 146 -12.60 7.90 2.85
CA MET A 146 -11.98 6.87 3.69
C MET A 146 -12.94 5.73 4.08
N TYR A 147 -14.06 5.56 3.38
CA TYR A 147 -15.04 4.52 3.65
C TYR A 147 -14.71 3.25 2.86
N GLY A 148 -14.38 2.19 3.58
CA GLY A 148 -14.21 0.82 3.07
C GLY A 148 -12.78 0.31 3.22
N THR A 149 -12.58 -0.96 2.87
CA THR A 149 -11.28 -1.65 2.99
C THR A 149 -10.16 -1.02 2.17
N LYS A 150 -10.49 -0.18 1.18
CA LYS A 150 -9.56 0.53 0.29
C LYS A 150 -9.63 2.06 0.40
N GLY A 151 -10.38 2.62 1.36
CA GLY A 151 -10.51 4.07 1.49
C GLY A 151 -9.14 4.76 1.63
N VAL A 152 -8.31 4.29 2.57
CA VAL A 152 -6.92 4.75 2.73
C VAL A 152 -6.13 4.60 1.43
N TYR A 153 -6.26 3.47 0.72
CA TYR A 153 -5.53 3.26 -0.53
C TYR A 153 -5.89 4.29 -1.61
N ILE A 154 -7.18 4.58 -1.81
CA ILE A 154 -7.61 5.60 -2.77
C ILE A 154 -7.07 6.97 -2.38
N GLU A 155 -7.20 7.36 -1.11
CA GLU A 155 -6.68 8.66 -0.64
C GLU A 155 -5.17 8.78 -0.81
N ARG A 156 -4.40 7.72 -0.58
CA ARG A 156 -2.94 7.71 -0.87
C ARG A 156 -2.65 7.96 -2.35
N LEU A 157 -3.45 7.38 -3.26
CA LEU A 157 -3.28 7.62 -4.69
C LEU A 157 -3.56 9.10 -5.02
N LEU A 158 -4.64 9.66 -4.47
CA LEU A 158 -5.02 11.07 -4.67
C LEU A 158 -3.95 12.04 -4.14
N GLN A 159 -3.44 11.82 -2.92
CA GLN A 159 -2.33 12.60 -2.35
C GLN A 159 -1.08 12.58 -3.23
N ARG A 160 -0.89 11.53 -4.03
CA ARG A 160 0.26 11.33 -4.92
C ARG A 160 -0.03 11.76 -6.36
N GLY A 161 -1.08 12.53 -6.59
CA GLY A 161 -1.40 13.14 -7.88
C GLY A 161 -2.10 12.21 -8.87
N TRP A 162 -2.64 11.07 -8.42
CA TRP A 162 -3.65 10.39 -9.21
C TRP A 162 -4.95 11.19 -9.19
N LYS A 163 -5.65 11.22 -10.31
CA LYS A 163 -6.96 11.84 -10.45
C LYS A 163 -8.03 10.76 -10.46
N PHE A 164 -9.06 10.92 -9.63
CA PHE A 164 -10.26 10.11 -9.76
C PHE A 164 -11.04 10.56 -10.99
N GLU A 165 -11.28 9.64 -11.93
CA GLU A 165 -12.01 9.95 -13.16
C GLU A 165 -13.50 9.64 -13.00
N LYS A 166 -13.82 8.41 -12.60
CA LYS A 166 -15.20 7.95 -12.46
C LYS A 166 -15.31 6.64 -11.70
N ARG A 167 -16.53 6.37 -11.23
CA ARG A 167 -16.97 5.06 -10.77
C ARG A 167 -17.94 4.48 -11.80
N ILE A 168 -17.71 3.25 -12.21
CA ILE A 168 -18.57 2.51 -13.13
C ILE A 168 -19.29 1.43 -12.33
N GLU A 169 -20.61 1.46 -12.36
CA GLU A 169 -21.48 0.38 -11.87
C GLU A 169 -21.82 -0.53 -13.06
N HIS A 170 -21.47 -1.81 -12.99
CA HIS A 170 -21.72 -2.75 -14.09
C HIS A 170 -23.00 -3.56 -13.84
N GLU A 171 -22.96 -4.37 -12.79
CA GLU A 171 -24.03 -5.25 -12.34
C GLU A 171 -24.00 -5.28 -10.81
N LYS A 172 -24.96 -5.96 -10.18
CA LYS A 172 -25.04 -6.01 -8.72
C LYS A 172 -23.71 -6.47 -8.12
N TYR A 173 -23.12 -5.63 -7.26
CA TYR A 173 -21.83 -5.84 -6.60
C TYR A 173 -20.62 -5.96 -7.54
N HIS A 174 -20.70 -5.37 -8.74
CA HIS A 174 -19.57 -5.24 -9.66
C HIS A 174 -19.32 -3.77 -9.96
N THR A 175 -18.19 -3.26 -9.46
CA THR A 175 -17.81 -1.85 -9.55
C THR A 175 -16.38 -1.71 -10.06
N THR A 176 -16.13 -0.66 -10.82
CA THR A 176 -14.78 -0.24 -11.22
C THR A 176 -14.57 1.22 -10.82
N LEU A 177 -13.51 1.49 -10.05
CA LEU A 177 -13.02 2.85 -9.83
C LEU A 177 -11.91 3.10 -10.84
N VAL A 178 -12.05 4.17 -11.61
CA VAL A 178 -11.07 4.56 -12.63
C VAL A 178 -10.30 5.76 -12.11
N LEU A 179 -8.99 5.60 -11.96
CA LEU A 179 -8.05 6.68 -11.68
C LEU A 179 -7.12 6.87 -12.87
N SER A 180 -6.65 8.10 -13.08
CA SER A 180 -5.67 8.42 -14.11
C SER A 180 -4.47 9.14 -13.50
N LYS A 181 -3.33 9.06 -14.18
CA LYS A 181 -2.17 9.90 -13.89
C LYS A 181 -1.40 10.17 -15.17
N ILE A 182 -1.10 11.44 -15.41
CA ILE A 182 -0.28 11.87 -16.54
C ILE A 182 1.18 11.54 -16.20
N ILE A 183 1.86 10.81 -17.08
CA ILE A 183 3.29 10.49 -16.94
C ILE A 183 4.14 11.48 -17.74
N PHE A 184 3.71 11.76 -18.97
CA PHE A 184 4.25 12.77 -19.88
C PHE A 184 3.12 13.43 -20.66
N ASP A 185 3.42 14.54 -21.33
CA ASP A 185 2.47 15.14 -22.26
C ASP A 185 2.05 14.11 -23.33
N GLY A 186 0.74 13.93 -23.50
CA GLY A 186 0.16 12.90 -24.38
C GLY A 186 0.22 11.45 -23.88
N MET A 187 0.81 11.15 -22.70
CA MET A 187 0.86 9.80 -22.12
C MET A 187 0.22 9.74 -20.72
N THR A 188 -0.86 8.97 -20.62
CA THR A 188 -1.63 8.81 -19.38
C THR A 188 -1.75 7.34 -19.01
N ILE A 189 -1.44 7.01 -17.75
CA ILE A 189 -1.78 5.70 -17.20
C ILE A 189 -3.14 5.76 -16.53
N TYR A 190 -3.93 4.72 -16.76
CA TYR A 190 -5.19 4.46 -16.07
C TYR A 190 -5.01 3.28 -15.13
N LYS A 191 -5.58 3.41 -13.93
CA LYS A 191 -5.68 2.35 -12.93
C LYS A 191 -7.16 2.08 -12.69
N ASN A 192 -7.60 0.88 -13.07
CA ASN A 192 -8.96 0.39 -12.81
C ASN A 192 -8.92 -0.51 -11.58
N ILE A 193 -9.51 -0.06 -10.47
CA ILE A 193 -9.66 -0.87 -9.27
C ILE A 193 -11.03 -1.53 -9.34
N ILE A 194 -11.04 -2.84 -9.55
CA ILE A 194 -12.25 -3.59 -9.84
C ILE A 194 -12.61 -4.44 -8.63
N ASN A 195 -13.87 -4.38 -8.22
CA ASN A 195 -14.44 -5.23 -7.19
C ASN A 195 -15.68 -5.92 -7.74
N LYS A 196 -15.73 -7.25 -7.71
CA LYS A 196 -16.82 -8.08 -8.21
C LYS A 196 -17.20 -9.15 -7.18
N TYR A 197 -18.44 -9.15 -6.72
CA TYR A 197 -18.93 -10.12 -5.73
C TYR A 197 -20.29 -10.72 -6.12
N PRO A 198 -20.56 -12.01 -5.84
CA PRO A 198 -19.59 -13.06 -5.52
C PRO A 198 -18.79 -13.44 -6.78
N ALA A 199 -17.48 -13.63 -6.66
CA ALA A 199 -16.62 -14.11 -7.74
C ALA A 199 -15.41 -14.88 -7.18
N LYS A 200 -14.79 -15.74 -8.01
CA LYS A 200 -13.56 -16.45 -7.63
C LYS A 200 -12.38 -15.49 -7.37
N LYS A 201 -12.30 -14.41 -8.15
CA LYS A 201 -11.41 -13.26 -7.93
C LYS A 201 -12.32 -12.08 -7.60
N THR A 202 -12.42 -11.73 -6.32
CA THR A 202 -13.36 -10.69 -5.88
C THR A 202 -12.84 -9.29 -6.15
N GLU A 203 -11.52 -9.13 -6.27
CA GLU A 203 -10.90 -7.83 -6.46
C GLU A 203 -9.61 -7.96 -7.27
N TRP A 204 -9.36 -7.01 -8.17
CA TRP A 204 -8.11 -6.88 -8.90
C TRP A 204 -7.90 -5.47 -9.41
N GLU A 205 -6.70 -5.22 -9.94
CA GLU A 205 -6.36 -4.00 -10.64
C GLU A 205 -6.04 -4.30 -12.09
N GLU A 206 -6.40 -3.36 -12.96
CA GLU A 206 -5.90 -3.30 -14.34
C GLU A 206 -5.23 -1.95 -14.55
N HIS A 207 -4.16 -1.97 -15.35
CA HIS A 207 -3.36 -0.80 -15.66
C HIS A 207 -3.25 -0.67 -17.18
N THR A 208 -3.63 0.48 -17.70
CA THR A 208 -3.59 0.77 -19.14
C THR A 208 -2.76 2.02 -19.36
N LEU A 209 -1.68 1.93 -20.13
CA LEU A 209 -0.94 3.10 -20.61
C LEU A 209 -1.48 3.50 -21.98
N ILE A 210 -1.92 4.74 -22.10
CA ILE A 210 -2.44 5.33 -23.33
C ILE A 210 -1.48 6.41 -23.81
N ALA A 211 -1.13 6.38 -25.10
CA ALA A 211 -0.39 7.42 -25.80
C ALA A 211 -1.25 7.98 -26.94
N GLY A 212 -1.67 9.24 -26.82
CA GLY A 212 -2.73 9.80 -27.67
C GLY A 212 -4.03 9.02 -27.50
N ASP A 213 -4.52 8.38 -28.56
CA ASP A 213 -5.72 7.53 -28.54
C ASP A 213 -5.41 6.02 -28.50
N ASN A 214 -4.11 5.65 -28.49
CA ASN A 214 -3.68 4.27 -28.60
C ASN A 214 -3.30 3.69 -27.24
N THR A 215 -3.82 2.50 -26.94
CA THR A 215 -3.29 1.67 -25.85
C THR A 215 -1.92 1.15 -26.25
N VAL A 216 -0.89 1.50 -25.47
CA VAL A 216 0.50 1.07 -25.72
C VAL A 216 0.98 0.04 -24.71
N TYR A 217 0.30 -0.07 -23.56
CA TYR A 217 0.54 -1.11 -22.58
C TYR A 217 -0.74 -1.47 -21.84
N PHE A 218 -0.89 -2.74 -21.49
CA PHE A 218 -1.96 -3.24 -20.63
C PHE A 218 -1.44 -4.34 -19.71
N SER A 219 -1.82 -4.30 -18.43
CA SER A 219 -1.58 -5.38 -17.47
C SER A 219 -2.74 -5.52 -16.48
N ASP A 220 -3.12 -6.75 -16.18
CA ASP A 220 -4.10 -7.15 -15.16
C ASP A 220 -3.50 -8.11 -14.10
N HIS A 221 -2.18 -8.32 -14.18
CA HIS A 221 -1.42 -9.29 -13.39
C HIS A 221 -0.44 -8.64 -12.41
N TRP A 222 -0.23 -7.32 -12.50
CA TRP A 222 0.52 -6.58 -11.49
C TRP A 222 -0.20 -6.65 -10.14
N GLU A 223 0.55 -7.00 -9.09
CA GLU A 223 0.01 -7.09 -7.73
C GLU A 223 -0.20 -5.70 -7.13
N CYS A 224 0.70 -4.77 -7.47
CA CYS A 224 0.70 -3.37 -7.08
C CYS A 224 1.43 -2.58 -8.16
N ALA A 225 0.99 -1.34 -8.44
CA ALA A 225 1.71 -0.41 -9.31
C ALA A 225 1.48 1.05 -8.92
N ASP A 226 2.49 1.90 -9.09
CA ASP A 226 2.40 3.35 -8.91
C ASP A 226 3.42 4.07 -9.82
N VAL A 227 3.23 5.38 -10.02
CA VAL A 227 4.07 6.21 -10.89
C VAL A 227 4.81 7.28 -10.10
N ILE A 228 6.11 7.39 -10.34
CA ILE A 228 6.98 8.46 -9.83
C ILE A 228 7.81 9.03 -10.98
N GLY A 229 7.63 10.32 -11.26
CA GLY A 229 8.21 10.95 -12.43
C GLY A 229 7.75 10.22 -13.70
N ASN A 230 8.71 9.79 -14.51
CA ASN A 230 8.46 9.02 -15.74
C ASN A 230 8.49 7.49 -15.56
N ARG A 231 8.56 6.98 -14.33
CA ARG A 231 8.70 5.54 -14.07
C ARG A 231 7.43 4.97 -13.48
N ILE A 232 6.99 3.85 -14.06
CA ILE A 232 5.96 3.00 -13.50
C ILE A 232 6.68 1.90 -12.71
N TYR A 233 6.51 1.90 -11.38
CA TYR A 233 7.00 0.84 -10.52
C TYR A 233 5.86 -0.13 -10.25
N PHE A 234 6.15 -1.42 -10.36
CA PHE A 234 5.15 -2.46 -10.16
C PHE A 234 5.77 -3.73 -9.59
N THR A 235 4.91 -4.59 -9.06
CA THR A 235 5.31 -5.87 -8.50
C THR A 235 4.59 -7.03 -9.17
N GLU A 236 5.32 -8.11 -9.38
CA GLU A 236 4.80 -9.30 -10.02
C GLU A 236 5.67 -10.50 -9.60
N LEU A 237 5.02 -11.60 -9.19
CA LEU A 237 5.69 -12.90 -8.95
C LEU A 237 6.92 -12.79 -8.00
N GLY A 238 6.83 -11.97 -6.96
CA GLY A 238 7.91 -11.76 -5.99
C GLY A 238 9.02 -10.83 -6.45
N LEU A 239 8.86 -10.18 -7.60
CA LEU A 239 9.81 -9.21 -8.16
C LEU A 239 9.28 -7.78 -8.00
N LEU A 240 10.18 -6.86 -7.68
CA LEU A 240 9.99 -5.43 -7.90
C LEU A 240 10.60 -5.07 -9.26
N LYS A 241 9.80 -4.43 -10.10
CA LYS A 241 10.17 -4.04 -11.47
C LYS A 241 9.83 -2.57 -11.72
N CYS A 242 10.42 -2.02 -12.78
CA CYS A 242 10.00 -0.75 -13.34
C CYS A 242 9.94 -0.78 -14.86
N ILE A 243 9.05 0.05 -15.42
CA ILE A 243 9.10 0.51 -16.79
C ILE A 243 9.46 1.99 -16.74
N GLU A 244 10.51 2.37 -17.46
CA GLU A 244 10.80 3.77 -17.72
C GLU A 244 10.05 4.20 -18.97
N VAL A 245 9.06 5.06 -18.79
CA VAL A 245 8.32 5.64 -19.91
C VAL A 245 9.19 6.73 -20.51
N THR A 246 9.20 6.82 -21.83
CA THR A 246 9.87 7.89 -22.58
C THR A 246 8.88 8.50 -23.57
N SER A 247 9.28 9.55 -24.29
CA SER A 247 8.46 10.11 -25.37
C SER A 247 8.27 9.16 -26.56
N ASP A 248 9.06 8.09 -26.65
CA ASP A 248 8.84 7.01 -27.61
C ASP A 248 7.91 5.95 -26.97
N PRO A 249 6.62 5.90 -27.37
CA PRO A 249 5.65 4.99 -26.78
C PRO A 249 5.92 3.51 -27.08
N GLY A 250 6.80 3.19 -28.04
CA GLY A 250 7.13 1.82 -28.41
C GLY A 250 8.16 1.15 -27.49
N ASN A 251 8.87 1.92 -26.67
CA ASN A 251 9.94 1.40 -25.82
C ASN A 251 9.49 1.29 -24.36
N LEU A 252 8.90 0.15 -24.01
CA LEU A 252 8.38 -0.16 -22.67
C LEU A 252 9.08 -1.39 -22.06
N GLU A 253 10.40 -1.33 -21.96
CA GLU A 253 11.21 -2.40 -21.38
C GLU A 253 10.99 -2.52 -19.86
N GLU A 254 10.65 -3.74 -19.40
CA GLU A 254 10.59 -4.05 -17.98
C GLU A 254 11.99 -4.33 -17.43
N LYS A 255 12.38 -3.60 -16.39
CA LYS A 255 13.65 -3.79 -15.68
C LYS A 255 13.38 -4.33 -14.28
N ILE A 256 14.06 -5.42 -13.92
CA ILE A 256 14.01 -5.96 -12.55
C ILE A 256 14.87 -5.06 -11.66
N ILE A 257 14.28 -4.58 -10.57
CA ILE A 257 15.00 -3.84 -9.53
C ILE A 257 15.49 -4.80 -8.45
N HIS A 258 14.62 -5.72 -8.00
CA HIS A 258 14.94 -6.63 -6.91
C HIS A 258 14.06 -7.88 -6.89
N ASP A 259 14.64 -9.01 -6.49
CA ASP A 259 13.92 -10.28 -6.27
C ASP A 259 13.77 -10.56 -4.78
N PHE A 260 12.53 -10.66 -4.31
CA PHE A 260 12.19 -10.93 -2.91
C PHE A 260 11.96 -12.41 -2.62
N SER A 261 12.06 -13.28 -3.62
CA SER A 261 11.74 -14.70 -3.50
C SER A 261 12.67 -15.43 -2.52
N GLY A 262 13.95 -15.04 -2.48
CA GLY A 262 14.99 -15.69 -1.68
C GLY A 262 14.98 -15.39 -0.17
N TYR A 263 14.26 -14.37 0.29
CA TYR A 263 14.29 -13.96 1.70
C TYR A 263 13.68 -15.02 2.62
N GLN A 264 14.39 -15.29 3.72
CA GLN A 264 13.97 -16.20 4.80
C GLN A 264 13.77 -15.42 6.10
N PHE A 265 13.02 -16.00 7.02
CA PHE A 265 12.75 -15.37 8.30
C PHE A 265 14.05 -15.03 9.04
N GLU A 266 14.15 -13.79 9.49
CA GLU A 266 15.25 -13.29 10.33
C GLU A 266 14.65 -12.60 11.56
N ALA A 267 15.11 -13.00 12.75
CA ALA A 267 14.68 -12.38 14.00
C ALA A 267 15.40 -11.04 14.19
N ILE A 268 14.83 -9.97 13.64
CA ILE A 268 15.39 -8.62 13.69
C ILE A 268 14.68 -7.80 14.77
N GLU A 269 15.44 -7.29 15.73
CA GLU A 269 14.95 -6.31 16.68
C GLU A 269 15.04 -4.90 16.10
N ALA A 270 14.01 -4.08 16.30
CA ALA A 270 14.04 -2.69 15.88
C ALA A 270 14.95 -1.88 16.83
N PRO A 271 15.76 -0.94 16.31
CA PRO A 271 16.85 -0.29 17.06
C PRO A 271 16.38 0.82 18.02
N TYR A 272 15.12 0.82 18.45
CA TYR A 272 14.50 1.84 19.32
C TYR A 272 13.45 1.24 20.24
#